data_AF-A0A254Q9F6-F1
#
_entry.id   AF-A0A254Q9F6-F1
#
_cell.length_a   1.000
_cell.length_b   1.000
_cell.length_c   1.000
_cell.angle_alpha   90.00
_cell.angle_beta   90.00
_cell.angle_gamma   90.00
#
_symmetry.space_group_name_H-M   'P 1'
#
loop_
_entity.id
_entity.type
_entity.pdbx_description
1 polymer ?
#
loop_
_entity_poly.entity_id
_entity_poly.type
_entity_poly.pdbx_seq_one_letter_code
_entity_poly.pdbx_strand_id
1 'polypeptide(L)'
;MKLITSLLALTVTTSLIGCGSNFQSAERSSTDTSSSQSIETSEPKMASQTMVSELSTQLKAQSAGKLSSTQIAAIVASAQAALETANLGKSNNLSAIIPVLIQGATTGVGTLNIADLVSKSNILALIGDSTLNSLVNLSEDEVSTELIQKVTSALFSNLKLAGVGSSSQATAANTIIQALLGKLSGKDFDVSSLATVVESLAKGSVLGLGNLGNTSSALQTILSSLGSGSLPGLNQLISKLGSSNNASTTLQSLITAFTSGSNSGLSSLLGGASSSTLKQTLLSSLLAGIKVAGATSPTASVVTTIVGSLLGNLLNKI
;
A
#
# COMPACT_ATOMS: atom_id res chain seq x y z
N MET A 1 -0.96 57.58 -7.69
CA MET A 1 -2.04 56.97 -6.89
C MET A 1 -1.67 55.52 -6.58
N LYS A 2 -1.54 55.23 -5.27
CA LYS A 2 -1.53 53.96 -4.50
C LYS A 2 -1.54 52.62 -5.28
N LEU A 3 -0.50 51.77 -5.19
CA LEU A 3 -0.24 50.73 -4.15
C LEU A 3 -1.37 49.68 -4.01
N ILE A 4 -1.07 48.41 -4.29
CA ILE A 4 -1.08 47.31 -3.31
C ILE A 4 -0.26 46.13 -3.86
N THR A 5 0.80 45.83 -3.11
CA THR A 5 1.70 44.68 -3.12
C THR A 5 1.00 43.49 -2.43
N SER A 6 1.25 42.25 -2.85
CA SER A 6 1.28 41.14 -1.88
C SER A 6 2.24 40.05 -2.34
N LEU A 7 3.31 39.94 -1.56
CA LEU A 7 4.42 39.01 -1.60
C LEU A 7 4.23 38.10 -0.39
N LEU A 8 4.05 36.79 -0.57
CA LEU A 8 4.16 35.84 0.53
C LEU A 8 5.15 34.74 0.15
N ALA A 9 6.42 34.98 0.52
CA ALA A 9 7.43 33.95 0.69
C ALA A 9 7.31 33.44 2.14
N LEU A 10 6.99 32.16 2.30
CA LEU A 10 6.93 31.51 3.61
C LEU A 10 8.26 30.80 3.87
N THR A 11 9.23 31.53 4.41
CA THR A 11 10.42 30.96 5.05
C THR A 11 10.05 30.44 6.44
N VAL A 12 10.11 29.12 6.63
CA VAL A 12 10.02 28.49 7.95
C VAL A 12 11.43 28.41 8.52
N THR A 13 11.76 29.34 9.40
CA THR A 13 12.87 29.22 10.35
C THR A 13 12.29 29.24 11.76
N THR A 14 12.36 28.11 12.46
CA THR A 14 12.19 28.07 13.92
C THR A 14 13.25 27.16 14.53
N SER A 15 14.29 27.83 15.02
CA SER A 15 15.08 27.57 16.22
C SER A 15 14.57 26.46 17.17
N LEU A 16 15.42 25.44 17.39
CA LEU A 16 15.49 24.70 18.65
C LEU A 16 16.66 25.26 19.48
N ILE A 17 16.36 26.05 20.50
CA ILE A 17 17.24 26.31 21.64
C ILE A 17 16.43 26.02 22.92
N GLY A 18 16.89 25.02 23.67
CA GLY A 18 17.00 25.08 25.12
C GLY A 18 15.75 24.91 25.98
N CYS A 19 15.54 23.69 26.49
CA CYS A 19 15.25 23.49 27.91
C CYS A 19 16.35 22.59 28.49
N GLY A 20 17.30 23.23 29.16
CA GLY A 20 18.22 22.57 30.08
C GLY A 20 17.67 22.64 31.49
N SER A 21 17.96 21.61 32.28
CA SER A 21 18.03 21.72 33.73
C SER A 21 19.16 20.83 34.24
N ASN A 22 20.20 21.51 34.74
CA ASN A 22 21.06 21.17 35.87
C ASN A 22 21.60 19.73 35.98
N PHE A 23 22.93 19.59 35.90
CA PHE A 23 23.71 19.22 37.09
C PHE A 23 25.18 19.68 36.95
N GLN A 24 25.65 20.29 38.04
CA GLN A 24 26.97 20.88 38.23
C GLN A 24 28.10 19.84 38.20
N SER A 25 29.26 20.29 37.75
CA SER A 25 30.57 19.65 37.92
C SER A 25 30.90 19.43 39.40
N ALA A 26 31.38 18.24 39.72
CA ALA A 26 32.29 18.03 40.85
C ALA A 26 33.30 16.94 40.47
N GLU A 27 34.54 17.37 40.24
CA GLU A 27 35.70 16.49 40.31
C GLU A 27 35.81 15.93 41.74
N ARG A 28 35.88 14.61 41.86
CA ARG A 28 36.64 13.92 42.92
C ARG A 28 36.98 12.50 42.49
N SER A 29 38.28 12.28 42.33
CA SER A 29 38.97 11.00 42.29
C SER A 29 38.53 10.09 43.44
N SER A 30 38.08 8.87 43.13
CA SER A 30 38.40 7.63 43.85
C SER A 30 38.00 6.44 42.96
N THR A 31 38.96 5.56 42.71
CA THR A 31 38.80 4.17 42.30
C THR A 31 37.65 3.51 43.05
N ASP A 32 36.69 2.93 42.33
CA ASP A 32 36.16 1.62 42.67
C ASP A 32 35.50 0.93 41.48
N THR A 33 36.02 -0.25 41.22
CA THR A 33 35.58 -1.22 40.22
C THR A 33 34.23 -1.78 40.66
N SER A 34 33.16 -1.42 39.97
CA SER A 34 31.87 -2.11 40.11
C SER A 34 31.16 -2.08 38.77
N SER A 35 31.32 -3.19 38.06
CA SER A 35 30.58 -3.59 36.88
C SER A 35 29.07 -3.59 37.17
N SER A 36 28.43 -2.45 36.97
CA SER A 36 27.00 -2.34 36.83
C SER A 36 26.70 -2.44 35.34
N GLN A 37 26.27 -3.62 34.90
CA GLN A 37 25.54 -3.77 33.65
C GLN A 37 24.30 -2.88 33.77
N SER A 38 24.35 -1.70 33.15
CA SER A 38 23.18 -0.93 32.81
C SER A 38 22.34 -1.83 31.91
N ILE A 39 21.32 -2.47 32.47
CA ILE A 39 20.23 -3.01 31.69
C ILE A 39 19.63 -1.79 31.01
N GLU A 40 20.01 -1.54 29.75
CA GLU A 40 19.22 -0.72 28.84
C GLU A 40 17.84 -1.36 28.82
N THR A 41 16.96 -0.86 29.67
CA THR A 41 15.53 -1.10 29.61
C THR A 41 15.06 -0.41 28.34
N SER A 42 15.29 -1.10 27.22
CA SER A 42 14.74 -0.75 25.93
C SER A 42 13.23 -0.74 26.13
N GLU A 43 12.62 0.44 26.28
CA GLU A 43 11.17 0.55 26.26
C GLU A 43 10.67 -0.24 25.04
N PRO A 44 9.70 -1.15 25.20
CA PRO A 44 9.19 -1.91 24.07
C PRO A 44 8.70 -0.93 23.01
N LYS A 45 9.30 -0.99 21.81
CA LYS A 45 8.91 -0.12 20.70
C LYS A 45 7.43 -0.31 20.41
N MET A 46 6.67 0.78 20.44
CA MET A 46 5.25 0.76 20.10
C MET A 46 5.06 0.40 18.62
N ALA A 47 3.92 -0.20 18.25
CA ALA A 47 3.66 -0.64 16.88
C ALA A 47 3.84 0.49 15.85
N SER A 48 3.42 1.70 16.21
CA SER A 48 3.63 2.92 15.40
C SER A 48 5.10 3.20 15.09
N GLN A 49 5.99 3.08 16.09
CA GLN A 49 7.43 3.29 15.92
C GLN A 49 8.06 2.15 15.11
N THR A 50 7.62 0.91 15.33
CA THR A 50 8.07 -0.26 14.56
C THR A 50 7.71 -0.12 13.09
N MET A 51 6.48 0.25 12.76
CA MET A 51 6.04 0.43 11.37
C MET A 51 6.78 1.56 10.66
N VAL A 52 7.07 2.68 11.34
CA VAL A 52 7.87 3.77 10.78
C VAL A 52 9.32 3.35 10.54
N SER A 53 9.91 2.62 11.50
CA SER A 53 11.27 2.08 11.36
C SER A 53 11.37 1.12 10.19
N GLU A 54 10.41 0.22 10.05
CA GLU A 54 10.32 -0.74 8.96
C GLU A 54 10.11 -0.03 7.62
N LEU A 55 9.27 1.00 7.57
CA LEU A 55 9.11 1.86 6.38
C LEU A 55 10.44 2.45 5.92
N SER A 56 11.23 3.01 6.83
CA SER A 56 12.57 3.51 6.52
C SER A 56 13.48 2.39 5.98
N THR A 57 13.51 1.23 6.65
CA THR A 57 14.34 0.09 6.25
C THR A 57 13.98 -0.42 4.87
N GLN A 58 12.69 -0.64 4.61
CA GLN A 58 12.19 -1.17 3.34
C GLN A 58 12.37 -0.16 2.20
N LEU A 59 12.14 1.14 2.43
CA LEU A 59 12.44 2.16 1.42
C LEU A 59 13.93 2.20 1.08
N LYS A 60 14.83 2.06 2.06
CA LYS A 60 16.28 1.99 1.80
C LYS A 60 16.67 0.73 1.03
N ALA A 61 16.16 -0.43 1.44
CA ALA A 61 16.52 -1.72 0.84
C ALA A 61 15.95 -1.87 -0.58
N GLN A 62 14.71 -1.44 -0.80
CA GLN A 62 13.96 -1.77 -2.02
C GLN A 62 13.83 -0.62 -3.03
N SER A 63 14.26 0.59 -2.68
CA SER A 63 14.29 1.69 -3.67
C SER A 63 15.47 1.59 -4.64
N ALA A 64 16.47 0.74 -4.41
CA ALA A 64 17.60 0.46 -5.32
C ALA A 64 18.22 1.72 -5.97
N GLY A 65 18.44 2.78 -5.19
CA GLY A 65 19.01 4.04 -5.68
C GLY A 65 18.03 4.98 -6.43
N LYS A 66 16.74 4.62 -6.54
CA LYS A 66 15.69 5.48 -7.09
C LYS A 66 15.27 6.61 -6.14
N LEU A 67 15.54 6.45 -4.85
CA LEU A 67 15.33 7.47 -3.84
C LEU A 67 16.67 7.81 -3.17
N SER A 68 16.94 9.10 -3.02
CA SER A 68 18.03 9.58 -2.18
C SER A 68 17.70 9.41 -0.70
N SER A 69 18.72 9.39 0.16
CA SER A 69 18.53 9.36 1.62
C SER A 69 17.66 10.51 2.12
N THR A 70 17.79 11.70 1.53
CA THR A 70 16.96 12.87 1.84
C THR A 70 15.50 12.64 1.44
N GLN A 71 15.24 12.03 0.27
CA GLN A 71 13.88 11.73 -0.17
C GLN A 71 13.22 10.68 0.74
N ILE A 72 13.96 9.65 1.14
CA ILE A 72 13.49 8.64 2.10
C ILE A 72 13.18 9.30 3.45
N ALA A 73 14.10 10.15 3.95
CA ALA A 73 13.91 10.87 5.20
C ALA A 73 12.67 11.77 5.17
N ALA A 74 12.39 12.45 4.05
CA ALA A 74 11.20 13.28 3.89
C ALA A 74 9.89 12.47 3.93
N ILE A 75 9.84 11.29 3.30
CA ILE A 75 8.69 10.38 3.36
C ILE A 75 8.47 9.90 4.80
N VAL A 76 9.53 9.46 5.47
CA VAL A 76 9.48 8.95 6.85
C VAL A 76 9.09 10.04 7.84
N ALA A 77 9.65 11.24 7.71
CA ALA A 77 9.31 12.38 8.56
C ALA A 77 7.85 12.80 8.38
N SER A 78 7.32 12.76 7.14
CA SER A 78 5.90 13.04 6.88
C SER A 78 4.98 11.99 7.51
N ALA A 79 5.38 10.72 7.50
CA ALA A 79 4.65 9.64 8.18
C ALA A 79 4.67 9.81 9.71
N GLN A 80 5.83 10.17 10.29
CA GLN A 80 5.97 10.45 11.72
C GLN A 80 5.12 11.64 12.15
N ALA A 81 5.21 12.76 11.43
CA ALA A 81 4.44 13.97 11.73
C ALA A 81 2.92 13.71 11.66
N ALA A 82 2.45 12.90 10.70
CA ALA A 82 1.05 12.51 10.63
C ALA A 82 0.60 11.71 11.87
N LEU A 83 1.43 10.76 12.31
CA LEU A 83 1.15 9.98 13.53
C LEU A 83 1.16 10.84 14.79
N GLU A 84 2.09 11.79 14.92
CA GLU A 84 2.14 12.73 16.03
C GLU A 84 0.91 13.65 16.04
N THR A 85 0.54 14.19 14.88
CA THR A 85 -0.66 15.04 14.72
C THR A 85 -1.94 14.29 15.10
N ALA A 86 -2.01 12.99 14.80
CA ALA A 86 -3.13 12.13 15.18
C ALA A 86 -3.05 11.60 16.62
N ASN A 87 -2.02 11.97 17.39
CA ASN A 87 -1.73 11.44 18.73
C ASN A 87 -1.56 9.90 18.76
N LEU A 88 -0.97 9.34 17.69
CA LEU A 88 -0.73 7.91 17.49
C LEU A 88 0.76 7.53 17.52
N GLY A 89 1.68 8.48 17.73
CA GLY A 89 3.13 8.23 17.74
C GLY A 89 3.63 7.27 18.83
N LYS A 90 2.78 6.97 19.81
CA LYS A 90 2.99 5.96 20.86
C LYS A 90 1.82 4.97 20.95
N SER A 91 1.17 4.66 19.83
CA SER A 91 0.03 3.75 19.79
C SER A 91 0.44 2.32 19.36
N ASN A 92 -0.32 1.34 19.85
CA ASN A 92 -0.33 -0.06 19.39
C ASN A 92 -1.59 -0.41 18.55
N ASN A 93 -2.51 0.53 18.38
CA ASN A 93 -3.74 0.28 17.61
C ASN A 93 -3.45 0.34 16.10
N LEU A 94 -3.07 -0.80 15.51
CA LEU A 94 -2.77 -0.92 14.07
C LEU A 94 -3.89 -0.39 13.17
N SER A 95 -5.15 -0.60 13.56
CA SER A 95 -6.31 -0.12 12.82
C SER A 95 -6.38 1.41 12.72
N ALA A 96 -5.86 2.13 13.72
CA ALA A 96 -5.75 3.59 13.71
C ALA A 96 -4.43 4.07 13.09
N ILE A 97 -3.34 3.33 13.30
CA ILE A 97 -1.99 3.68 12.84
C ILE A 97 -1.87 3.57 11.31
N ILE A 98 -2.34 2.46 10.72
CA ILE A 98 -2.16 2.16 9.29
C ILE A 98 -2.65 3.31 8.40
N PRO A 99 -3.90 3.80 8.54
CA PRO A 99 -4.40 4.83 7.64
C PRO A 99 -3.60 6.13 7.74
N VAL A 100 -3.22 6.52 8.97
CA VAL A 100 -2.47 7.75 9.24
C VAL A 100 -1.03 7.66 8.75
N LEU A 101 -0.36 6.53 8.98
CA LEU A 101 1.00 6.28 8.50
C LEU A 101 1.06 6.34 6.97
N ILE A 102 0.12 5.68 6.29
CA ILE A 102 0.06 5.68 4.82
C ILE A 102 -0.29 7.08 4.30
N GLN A 103 -1.22 7.79 4.93
CA GLN A 103 -1.54 9.17 4.57
C GLN A 103 -0.32 10.09 4.70
N GLY A 104 0.43 10.00 5.79
CA GLY A 104 1.65 10.79 5.99
C GLY A 104 2.75 10.44 4.99
N ALA A 105 2.99 9.15 4.76
CA ALA A 105 3.99 8.69 3.79
C ALA A 105 3.63 9.10 2.36
N THR A 106 2.36 8.94 1.95
CA THR A 106 1.86 9.34 0.62
C THR A 106 1.93 10.86 0.43
N THR A 107 1.61 11.65 1.46
CA THR A 107 1.83 13.11 1.47
C THR A 107 3.30 13.44 1.27
N GLY A 108 4.20 12.74 1.98
CA GLY A 108 5.64 12.85 1.78
C GLY A 108 6.07 12.57 0.34
N VAL A 109 5.51 11.56 -0.32
CA VAL A 109 5.77 11.32 -1.76
C VAL A 109 5.30 12.49 -2.63
N GLY A 110 4.16 13.10 -2.29
CA GLY A 110 3.63 14.27 -3.00
C GLY A 110 4.57 15.49 -2.94
N THR A 111 5.31 15.67 -1.84
CA THR A 111 6.26 16.78 -1.69
C THR A 111 7.57 16.58 -2.44
N LEU A 112 7.91 15.35 -2.83
CA LEU A 112 9.15 15.03 -3.55
C LEU A 112 9.17 15.49 -5.02
N ASN A 113 8.06 16.03 -5.53
CA ASN A 113 7.90 16.49 -6.92
C ASN A 113 8.43 15.51 -7.98
N ILE A 114 8.17 14.22 -7.79
CA ILE A 114 8.58 13.17 -8.73
C ILE A 114 7.70 13.26 -9.99
N ALA A 115 8.31 13.68 -11.11
CA ALA A 115 7.60 13.89 -12.37
C ALA A 115 7.17 12.57 -13.04
N ASP A 116 7.99 11.52 -12.92
CA ASP A 116 7.67 10.22 -13.50
C ASP A 116 6.58 9.50 -12.68
N LEU A 117 5.41 9.33 -13.30
CA LEU A 117 4.26 8.67 -12.69
C LEU A 117 4.55 7.22 -12.31
N VAL A 118 5.36 6.51 -13.11
CA VAL A 118 5.68 5.11 -12.84
C VAL A 118 6.55 5.00 -11.60
N SER A 119 7.61 5.80 -11.49
CA SER A 119 8.46 5.88 -10.29
C SER A 119 7.66 6.28 -9.06
N LYS A 120 6.79 7.29 -9.18
CA LYS A 120 5.89 7.71 -8.10
C LYS A 120 4.99 6.55 -7.65
N SER A 121 4.34 5.87 -8.58
CA SER A 121 3.45 4.74 -8.29
C SER A 121 4.20 3.55 -7.68
N ASN A 122 5.44 3.30 -8.09
CA ASN A 122 6.30 2.29 -7.48
C ASN A 122 6.67 2.62 -6.04
N ILE A 123 6.91 3.89 -5.70
CA ILE A 123 7.17 4.31 -4.31
C ILE A 123 5.91 4.14 -3.46
N LEU A 124 4.74 4.47 -3.99
CA LEU A 124 3.46 4.21 -3.33
C LEU A 124 3.26 2.72 -3.07
N ALA A 125 3.56 1.87 -4.05
CA ALA A 125 3.53 0.43 -3.88
C ALA A 125 4.54 -0.06 -2.82
N LEU A 126 5.73 0.55 -2.72
CA LEU A 126 6.72 0.26 -1.68
C LEU A 126 6.23 0.64 -0.28
N ILE A 127 5.53 1.77 -0.13
CA ILE A 127 4.90 2.16 1.14
C ILE A 127 3.85 1.12 1.54
N GLY A 128 2.98 0.73 0.61
CA GLY A 128 1.97 -0.31 0.85
C GLY A 128 2.60 -1.64 1.24
N ASP A 129 3.58 -2.11 0.48
CA ASP A 129 4.29 -3.37 0.73
C ASP A 129 5.06 -3.36 2.05
N SER A 130 5.76 -2.26 2.38
CA SER A 130 6.43 -2.12 3.66
C SER A 130 5.44 -2.19 4.82
N THR A 131 4.28 -1.55 4.67
CA THR A 131 3.24 -1.58 5.70
C THR A 131 2.70 -3.00 5.86
N LEU A 132 2.45 -3.72 4.76
CA LEU A 132 2.06 -5.13 4.79
C LEU A 132 3.13 -6.01 5.46
N ASN A 133 4.41 -5.80 5.17
CA ASN A 133 5.51 -6.53 5.82
C ASN A 133 5.53 -6.26 7.33
N SER A 134 5.34 -5.01 7.75
CA SER A 134 5.23 -4.68 9.18
C SER A 134 4.05 -5.40 9.83
N LEU A 135 2.90 -5.51 9.16
CA LEU A 135 1.75 -6.24 9.70
C LEU A 135 2.03 -7.72 9.87
N VAL A 136 2.67 -8.35 8.89
CA VAL A 136 3.09 -9.75 8.99
C VAL A 136 4.04 -9.95 10.18
N ASN A 137 5.02 -9.06 10.34
CA ASN A 137 6.00 -9.17 11.42
C ASN A 137 5.43 -8.84 12.81
N LEU A 138 4.35 -8.05 12.87
CA LEU A 138 3.67 -7.68 14.12
C LEU A 138 2.51 -8.61 14.48
N SER A 139 2.06 -9.46 13.55
CA SER A 139 0.98 -10.43 13.79
C SER A 139 1.62 -11.80 14.01
N GLU A 140 1.62 -12.27 15.26
CA GLU A 140 2.30 -13.52 15.63
C GLU A 140 1.55 -14.79 15.13
N ASP A 141 0.23 -14.72 14.89
CA ASP A 141 -0.59 -15.90 14.59
C ASP A 141 -1.33 -15.87 13.23
N GLU A 142 -1.77 -14.71 12.72
CA GLU A 142 -2.45 -14.63 11.41
C GLU A 142 -2.49 -13.19 10.86
N VAL A 143 -2.28 -13.02 9.54
CA VAL A 143 -2.34 -11.69 8.93
C VAL A 143 -3.80 -11.24 8.83
N SER A 144 -4.17 -10.22 9.61
CA SER A 144 -5.54 -9.69 9.59
C SER A 144 -5.93 -9.14 8.21
N THR A 145 -6.93 -9.78 7.60
CA THR A 145 -7.57 -9.38 6.33
C THR A 145 -8.14 -7.96 6.40
N GLU A 146 -8.67 -7.57 7.56
CA GLU A 146 -9.16 -6.22 7.81
C GLU A 146 -8.01 -5.19 7.77
N LEU A 147 -6.85 -5.52 8.36
CA LEU A 147 -5.69 -4.64 8.32
C LEU A 147 -5.10 -4.54 6.90
N ILE A 148 -5.06 -5.64 6.14
CA ILE A 148 -4.68 -5.63 4.70
C ILE A 148 -5.61 -4.72 3.89
N GLN A 149 -6.93 -4.83 4.12
CA GLN A 149 -7.93 -3.98 3.49
C GLN A 149 -7.72 -2.50 3.86
N LYS A 150 -7.36 -2.20 5.12
CA LYS A 150 -7.03 -0.83 5.57
C LYS A 150 -5.77 -0.30 4.90
N VAL A 151 -4.73 -1.11 4.74
CA VAL A 151 -3.50 -0.72 4.04
C VAL A 151 -3.81 -0.31 2.60
N THR A 152 -4.49 -1.17 1.86
CA THR A 152 -4.80 -0.89 0.46
C THR A 152 -5.80 0.25 0.31
N SER A 153 -6.86 0.29 1.12
CA SER A 153 -7.82 1.39 1.08
C SER A 153 -7.16 2.74 1.36
N ALA A 154 -6.31 2.82 2.38
CA ALA A 154 -5.56 4.05 2.68
C ALA A 154 -4.60 4.41 1.53
N LEU A 155 -3.93 3.43 0.90
CA LEU A 155 -3.00 3.72 -0.19
C LEU A 155 -3.71 4.32 -1.41
N PHE A 156 -4.80 3.71 -1.84
CA PHE A 156 -5.53 4.16 -3.03
C PHE A 156 -6.38 5.42 -2.79
N SER A 157 -6.87 5.65 -1.57
CA SER A 157 -7.60 6.89 -1.24
C SER A 157 -6.69 8.12 -1.19
N ASN A 158 -5.39 7.93 -0.94
CA ASN A 158 -4.42 9.02 -0.83
C ASN A 158 -3.64 9.31 -2.13
N LEU A 159 -4.06 8.77 -3.30
CA LEU A 159 -3.40 9.05 -4.59
C LEU A 159 -3.31 10.55 -4.90
N LYS A 160 -4.36 11.31 -4.57
CA LYS A 160 -4.36 12.78 -4.74
C LYS A 160 -3.30 13.45 -3.86
N LEU A 161 -3.11 13.00 -2.62
CA LEU A 161 -2.09 13.54 -1.70
C LEU A 161 -0.68 13.23 -2.19
N ALA A 162 -0.49 12.09 -2.86
CA ALA A 162 0.77 11.77 -3.53
C ALA A 162 1.02 12.60 -4.80
N GLY A 163 0.13 13.52 -5.15
CA GLY A 163 0.22 14.33 -6.37
C GLY A 163 -0.06 13.52 -7.64
N VAL A 164 -0.93 12.50 -7.57
CA VAL A 164 -1.47 11.81 -8.75
C VAL A 164 -2.76 12.50 -9.16
N GLY A 165 -2.70 13.24 -10.28
CA GLY A 165 -3.86 13.90 -10.87
C GLY A 165 -4.91 12.91 -11.37
N SER A 166 -6.17 13.35 -11.49
CA SER A 166 -7.31 12.48 -11.84
C SER A 166 -7.12 11.74 -13.17
N SER A 167 -6.46 12.36 -14.16
CA SER A 167 -6.14 11.73 -15.45
C SER A 167 -5.11 10.59 -15.35
N SER A 168 -4.38 10.51 -14.24
CA SER A 168 -3.29 9.56 -14.01
C SER A 168 -3.63 8.50 -12.96
N GLN A 169 -4.78 8.61 -12.28
CA GLN A 169 -5.19 7.68 -11.23
C GLN A 169 -5.40 6.26 -11.74
N ALA A 170 -5.92 6.10 -12.95
CA ALA A 170 -6.11 4.79 -13.57
C ALA A 170 -4.77 4.07 -13.80
N THR A 171 -3.78 4.79 -14.32
CA THR A 171 -2.41 4.28 -14.52
C THR A 171 -1.72 4.00 -13.19
N ALA A 172 -1.79 4.93 -12.22
CA ALA A 172 -1.20 4.72 -10.90
C ALA A 172 -1.81 3.51 -10.20
N ALA A 173 -3.14 3.36 -10.28
CA ALA A 173 -3.85 2.23 -9.69
C ALA A 173 -3.40 0.89 -10.27
N ASN A 174 -3.24 0.83 -11.60
CA ASN A 174 -2.72 -0.32 -12.32
C ASN A 174 -1.30 -0.68 -11.84
N THR A 175 -0.38 0.29 -11.83
CA THR A 175 1.02 0.05 -11.40
C THR A 175 1.10 -0.39 -9.93
N ILE A 176 0.32 0.24 -9.05
CA ILE A 176 0.33 -0.08 -7.61
C ILE A 176 -0.20 -1.49 -7.37
N ILE A 177 -1.36 -1.85 -7.95
CA ILE A 177 -1.93 -3.18 -7.71
C ILE A 177 -1.07 -4.29 -8.30
N GLN A 178 -0.48 -4.05 -9.48
CA GLN A 178 0.48 -4.96 -10.10
C GLN A 178 1.66 -5.23 -9.16
N ALA A 179 2.27 -4.16 -8.63
CA ALA A 179 3.43 -4.27 -7.76
C ALA A 179 3.08 -4.96 -6.43
N LEU A 180 1.97 -4.59 -5.78
CA LEU A 180 1.53 -5.20 -4.52
C LEU A 180 1.29 -6.71 -4.67
N LEU A 181 0.55 -7.13 -5.72
CA LEU A 181 0.30 -8.54 -5.98
C LEU A 181 1.58 -9.30 -6.34
N GLY A 182 2.44 -8.70 -7.19
CA GLY A 182 3.73 -9.28 -7.53
C GLY A 182 4.65 -9.45 -6.32
N LYS A 183 4.55 -8.58 -5.31
CA LYS A 183 5.34 -8.64 -4.06
C LYS A 183 4.81 -9.64 -3.03
N LEU A 184 3.58 -10.14 -3.18
CA LEU A 184 3.10 -11.27 -2.38
C LEU A 184 3.89 -12.54 -2.66
N SER A 185 4.53 -12.65 -3.83
CA SER A 185 5.32 -13.81 -4.24
C SER A 185 6.55 -14.09 -3.39
N GLY A 186 7.01 -13.10 -2.62
CA GLY A 186 8.13 -13.25 -1.70
C GLY A 186 7.72 -13.52 -0.26
N LYS A 187 6.43 -13.81 -0.01
CA LYS A 187 5.88 -14.07 1.32
C LYS A 187 5.40 -15.53 1.38
N ASP A 188 5.78 -16.24 2.43
CA ASP A 188 5.37 -17.64 2.66
C ASP A 188 3.91 -17.71 3.12
N PHE A 189 2.98 -17.52 2.18
CA PHE A 189 1.56 -17.78 2.40
C PHE A 189 1.18 -19.14 1.87
N ASP A 190 0.41 -19.91 2.64
CA ASP A 190 -0.37 -21.01 2.08
C ASP A 190 -1.37 -20.46 1.04
N VAL A 191 -1.69 -21.24 0.01
CA VAL A 191 -2.53 -20.84 -1.14
C VAL A 191 -3.92 -20.35 -0.69
N SER A 192 -4.49 -20.97 0.35
CA SER A 192 -5.79 -20.57 0.93
C SER A 192 -5.70 -19.21 1.63
N SER A 193 -4.62 -18.98 2.37
CA SER A 193 -4.31 -17.69 2.99
C SER A 193 -4.00 -16.63 1.93
N LEU A 194 -3.32 -17.01 0.86
CA LEU A 194 -2.98 -16.14 -0.26
C LEU A 194 -4.22 -15.67 -1.03
N ALA A 195 -5.16 -16.55 -1.32
CA ALA A 195 -6.43 -16.17 -1.93
C ALA A 195 -7.17 -15.14 -1.06
N THR A 196 -7.23 -15.37 0.25
CA THR A 196 -7.85 -14.45 1.21
C THR A 196 -7.14 -13.09 1.28
N VAL A 197 -5.80 -13.08 1.21
CA VAL A 197 -4.99 -11.85 1.12
C VAL A 197 -5.28 -11.10 -0.17
N VAL A 198 -5.31 -11.79 -1.33
CA VAL A 198 -5.62 -11.19 -2.63
C VAL A 198 -7.03 -10.61 -2.66
N GLU A 199 -8.01 -11.31 -2.09
CA GLU A 199 -9.38 -10.80 -1.91
C GLU A 199 -9.39 -9.51 -1.08
N SER A 200 -8.67 -9.49 0.04
CA SER A 200 -8.59 -8.33 0.94
C SER A 200 -7.90 -7.12 0.27
N LEU A 201 -6.82 -7.36 -0.47
CA LEU A 201 -6.14 -6.33 -1.25
C LEU A 201 -7.06 -5.74 -2.31
N ALA A 202 -7.77 -6.60 -3.04
CA ALA A 202 -8.68 -6.19 -4.11
C ALA A 202 -9.84 -5.34 -3.55
N LYS A 203 -10.45 -5.82 -2.45
CA LYS A 203 -11.51 -5.10 -1.73
C LYS A 203 -11.04 -3.73 -1.26
N GLY A 204 -9.90 -3.66 -0.56
CA GLY A 204 -9.37 -2.40 -0.07
C GLY A 204 -8.99 -1.44 -1.20
N SER A 205 -8.43 -1.95 -2.30
CA SER A 205 -8.12 -1.14 -3.49
C SER A 205 -9.36 -0.47 -4.06
N VAL A 206 -10.45 -1.21 -4.24
CA VAL A 206 -11.72 -0.65 -4.72
C VAL A 206 -12.29 0.38 -3.76
N LEU A 207 -12.32 0.09 -2.46
CA LEU A 207 -12.77 1.05 -1.44
C LEU A 207 -11.97 2.35 -1.48
N GLY A 208 -10.63 2.25 -1.52
CA GLY A 208 -9.75 3.41 -1.57
C GLY A 208 -9.98 4.25 -2.83
N LEU A 209 -10.13 3.60 -3.99
CA LEU A 209 -10.43 4.27 -5.25
C LEU A 209 -11.79 4.96 -5.26
N GLY A 210 -12.80 4.36 -4.62
CA GLY A 210 -14.12 4.97 -4.43
C GLY A 210 -14.06 6.28 -3.62
N ASN A 211 -13.16 6.34 -2.65
CA ASN A 211 -12.97 7.52 -1.79
C ASN A 211 -12.27 8.70 -2.47
N LEU A 212 -11.82 8.54 -3.72
CA LEU A 212 -11.19 9.63 -4.46
C LEU A 212 -12.19 10.70 -4.92
N GLY A 213 -13.50 10.47 -4.82
CA GLY A 213 -14.52 11.45 -5.23
C GLY A 213 -14.53 11.72 -6.74
N ASN A 214 -14.25 10.68 -7.54
CA ASN A 214 -14.31 10.75 -8.99
C ASN A 214 -15.74 10.62 -9.51
N THR A 215 -15.99 11.11 -10.73
CA THR A 215 -17.24 10.82 -11.43
C THR A 215 -17.38 9.32 -11.68
N SER A 216 -18.61 8.84 -11.88
CA SER A 216 -18.86 7.41 -12.15
C SER A 216 -18.10 6.90 -13.39
N SER A 217 -17.95 7.73 -14.43
CA SER A 217 -17.18 7.37 -15.64
C SER A 217 -15.67 7.29 -15.41
N ALA A 218 -15.11 8.21 -14.61
CA ALA A 218 -13.71 8.15 -14.21
C ALA A 218 -13.46 6.93 -13.29
N LEU A 219 -14.37 6.65 -12.35
CA LEU A 219 -14.29 5.46 -11.50
C LEU A 219 -14.36 4.16 -12.33
N GLN A 220 -15.25 4.07 -13.32
CA GLN A 220 -15.30 2.94 -14.26
C GLN A 220 -13.95 2.72 -14.96
N THR A 221 -13.34 3.81 -15.45
CA THR A 221 -12.04 3.75 -16.12
C THR A 221 -10.95 3.25 -15.17
N ILE A 222 -10.92 3.77 -13.95
CA ILE A 222 -9.94 3.38 -12.94
C ILE A 222 -10.12 1.91 -12.52
N LEU A 223 -11.36 1.46 -12.29
CA LEU A 223 -11.67 0.08 -11.94
C LEU A 223 -11.31 -0.88 -13.08
N SER A 224 -11.56 -0.48 -14.33
CA SER A 224 -11.11 -1.20 -15.51
C SER A 224 -9.59 -1.36 -15.53
N SER A 225 -8.85 -0.27 -15.29
CA SER A 225 -7.39 -0.30 -15.21
C SER A 225 -6.87 -1.13 -14.04
N LEU A 226 -7.54 -1.09 -12.88
CA LEU A 226 -7.23 -1.93 -11.72
C LEU A 226 -7.37 -3.42 -12.07
N GLY A 227 -8.47 -3.81 -12.73
CA GLY A 227 -8.69 -5.19 -13.18
C GLY A 227 -7.64 -5.65 -14.18
N SER A 228 -7.33 -4.85 -15.21
CA SER A 228 -6.29 -5.20 -16.19
C SER A 228 -4.87 -5.24 -15.58
N GLY A 229 -4.57 -4.38 -14.60
CA GLY A 229 -3.27 -4.25 -13.96
C GLY A 229 -2.95 -5.31 -12.91
N SER A 230 -3.97 -5.94 -12.33
CA SER A 230 -3.75 -7.01 -11.34
C SER A 230 -3.13 -8.25 -11.97
N LEU A 231 -3.43 -8.52 -13.24
CA LEU A 231 -3.07 -9.74 -13.94
C LEU A 231 -1.58 -10.00 -14.09
N PRO A 232 -0.75 -9.05 -14.55
CA PRO A 232 0.69 -9.24 -14.53
C PRO A 232 1.23 -9.54 -13.12
N GLY A 233 0.66 -8.93 -12.07
CA GLY A 233 1.01 -9.20 -10.68
C GLY A 233 0.62 -10.61 -10.22
N LEU A 234 -0.60 -11.05 -10.56
CA LEU A 234 -1.06 -12.43 -10.31
C LEU A 234 -0.23 -13.46 -11.07
N ASN A 235 0.16 -13.18 -12.31
CA ASN A 235 1.01 -14.07 -13.10
C ASN A 235 2.43 -14.18 -12.50
N GLN A 236 2.99 -13.06 -12.04
CA GLN A 236 4.28 -13.06 -11.32
C GLN A 236 4.20 -13.88 -10.03
N LEU A 237 3.08 -13.78 -9.30
CA LEU A 237 2.82 -14.56 -8.09
C LEU A 237 2.88 -16.06 -8.36
N ILE A 238 2.24 -16.54 -9.44
CA ILE A 238 2.29 -17.97 -9.82
C ILE A 238 3.67 -18.41 -10.25
N SER A 239 4.37 -17.60 -11.06
CA SER A 239 5.68 -17.97 -11.59
C SER A 239 6.71 -18.26 -10.49
N LYS A 240 6.48 -17.74 -9.28
CA LYS A 240 7.33 -17.89 -8.11
C LYS A 240 6.84 -18.90 -7.08
N LEU A 241 5.55 -19.27 -7.09
CA LEU A 241 4.99 -20.33 -6.24
C LEU A 241 5.38 -21.75 -6.70
N GLY A 242 6.20 -21.86 -7.74
CA GLY A 242 6.80 -23.11 -8.22
C GLY A 242 5.90 -23.88 -9.19
N SER A 243 6.54 -24.71 -10.02
CA SER A 243 5.95 -25.59 -11.05
C SER A 243 5.10 -26.73 -10.49
N SER A 244 4.26 -26.47 -9.49
CA SER A 244 3.27 -27.44 -9.04
C SER A 244 2.25 -27.64 -10.18
N ASN A 245 1.82 -28.88 -10.40
CA ASN A 245 0.93 -29.32 -11.50
C ASN A 245 -0.47 -28.65 -11.50
N ASN A 246 -0.66 -27.57 -10.75
CA ASN A 246 -1.90 -26.85 -10.47
C ASN A 246 -1.79 -25.33 -10.70
N ALA A 247 -0.75 -24.84 -11.42
CA ALA A 247 -0.61 -23.40 -11.72
C ALA A 247 -1.88 -22.77 -12.32
N SER A 248 -2.63 -23.54 -13.13
CA SER A 248 -3.94 -23.15 -13.68
C SER A 248 -5.02 -22.96 -12.62
N THR A 249 -5.18 -23.93 -11.72
CA THR A 249 -6.21 -23.89 -10.68
C THR A 249 -5.87 -22.85 -9.63
N THR A 250 -4.58 -22.66 -9.29
CA THR A 250 -4.13 -21.57 -8.43
C THR A 250 -4.38 -20.20 -9.06
N LEU A 251 -4.05 -19.98 -10.34
CA LEU A 251 -4.36 -18.73 -11.04
C LEU A 251 -5.86 -18.45 -11.03
N GLN A 252 -6.66 -19.47 -11.29
CA GLN A 252 -8.11 -19.36 -11.27
C GLN A 252 -8.63 -18.96 -9.89
N SER A 253 -8.12 -19.57 -8.82
CA SER A 253 -8.47 -19.23 -7.43
C SER A 253 -8.08 -17.79 -7.09
N LEU A 254 -6.89 -17.33 -7.51
CA LEU A 254 -6.43 -15.96 -7.24
C LEU A 254 -7.21 -14.91 -8.04
N ILE A 255 -7.54 -15.19 -9.31
CA ILE A 255 -8.41 -14.34 -10.13
C ILE A 255 -9.81 -14.27 -9.50
N THR A 256 -10.34 -15.41 -9.05
CA THR A 256 -11.65 -15.48 -8.39
C THR A 256 -11.65 -14.67 -7.10
N ALA A 257 -10.62 -14.81 -6.27
CA ALA A 257 -10.44 -14.04 -5.04
C ALA A 257 -10.34 -12.54 -5.32
N PHE A 258 -9.54 -12.13 -6.31
CA PHE A 258 -9.43 -10.72 -6.71
C PHE A 258 -10.77 -10.16 -7.17
N THR A 259 -11.51 -10.93 -7.97
CA THR A 259 -12.85 -10.56 -8.47
C THR A 259 -13.85 -10.45 -7.32
N SER A 260 -13.88 -11.44 -6.44
CA SER A 260 -14.74 -11.47 -5.24
C SER A 260 -14.49 -10.25 -4.37
N GLY A 261 -13.23 -9.99 -4.03
CA GLY A 261 -12.84 -8.85 -3.21
C GLY A 261 -13.21 -7.52 -3.83
N SER A 262 -12.90 -7.34 -5.11
CA SER A 262 -13.26 -6.12 -5.83
C SER A 262 -14.78 -5.89 -5.88
N ASN A 263 -15.56 -6.95 -6.10
CA ASN A 263 -17.02 -6.89 -6.09
C ASN A 263 -17.58 -6.58 -4.70
N SER A 264 -16.99 -7.16 -3.64
CA SER A 264 -17.34 -6.88 -2.25
C SER A 264 -17.05 -5.41 -1.89
N GLY A 265 -15.90 -4.88 -2.32
CA GLY A 265 -15.55 -3.47 -2.14
C GLY A 265 -16.50 -2.54 -2.89
N LEU A 266 -16.84 -2.88 -4.13
CA LEU A 266 -17.79 -2.12 -4.94
C LEU A 266 -19.21 -2.13 -4.33
N SER A 267 -19.67 -3.30 -3.86
CA SER A 267 -20.96 -3.43 -3.19
C SER A 267 -21.04 -2.58 -1.92
N SER A 268 -19.92 -2.49 -1.18
CA SER A 268 -19.80 -1.65 0.01
C SER A 268 -19.88 -0.16 -0.33
N LEU A 269 -19.24 0.28 -1.43
CA LEU A 269 -19.31 1.68 -1.90
C LEU A 269 -20.70 2.09 -2.35
N LEU A 270 -21.44 1.17 -2.95
CA LEU A 270 -22.77 1.45 -3.51
C LEU A 270 -23.90 1.21 -2.50
N GLY A 271 -23.60 0.93 -1.22
CA GLY A 271 -24.60 0.66 -0.20
C GLY A 271 -25.50 -0.55 -0.51
N GLY A 272 -24.96 -1.55 -1.23
CA GLY A 272 -25.73 -2.71 -1.70
C GLY A 272 -26.55 -2.47 -2.98
N ALA A 273 -26.61 -1.25 -3.51
CA ALA A 273 -27.20 -0.99 -4.82
C ALA A 273 -26.30 -1.59 -5.91
N SER A 274 -26.75 -2.69 -6.51
CA SER A 274 -26.01 -3.38 -7.56
C SER A 274 -25.98 -2.53 -8.83
N SER A 275 -24.94 -1.69 -8.99
CA SER A 275 -24.58 -1.20 -10.32
C SER A 275 -24.02 -2.38 -11.12
N SER A 276 -24.93 -3.10 -11.78
CA SER A 276 -24.60 -4.20 -12.70
C SER A 276 -23.57 -3.75 -13.74
N THR A 277 -23.62 -2.49 -14.16
CA THR A 277 -22.65 -1.88 -15.08
C THR A 277 -21.24 -1.80 -14.52
N LEU A 278 -21.04 -1.33 -13.29
CA LEU A 278 -19.68 -1.25 -12.69
C LEU A 278 -19.09 -2.65 -12.44
N LYS A 279 -19.93 -3.59 -11.97
CA LYS A 279 -19.55 -5.00 -11.79
C LYS A 279 -19.18 -5.64 -13.14
N GLN A 280 -19.99 -5.41 -14.18
CA GLN A 280 -19.69 -5.86 -15.54
C GLN A 280 -18.43 -5.20 -16.10
N THR A 281 -18.24 -3.89 -15.95
CA THR A 281 -17.03 -3.19 -16.44
C THR A 281 -15.78 -3.79 -15.80
N LEU A 282 -15.76 -3.94 -14.47
CA LEU A 282 -14.62 -4.53 -13.78
C LEU A 282 -14.34 -5.96 -14.26
N LEU A 283 -15.39 -6.78 -14.36
CA LEU A 283 -15.29 -8.16 -14.82
C LEU A 283 -14.81 -8.24 -16.28
N SER A 284 -15.42 -7.46 -17.18
CA SER A 284 -15.05 -7.38 -18.59
C SER A 284 -13.61 -6.92 -18.76
N SER A 285 -13.13 -5.98 -17.95
CA SER A 285 -11.75 -5.50 -18.00
C SER A 285 -10.74 -6.51 -17.43
N LEU A 286 -11.12 -7.25 -16.39
CA LEU A 286 -10.34 -8.38 -15.90
C LEU A 286 -10.27 -9.45 -16.99
N LEU A 287 -11.39 -9.82 -17.61
CA LEU A 287 -11.45 -10.79 -18.71
C LEU A 287 -10.67 -10.34 -19.94
N ALA A 288 -10.74 -9.06 -20.31
CA ALA A 288 -9.97 -8.48 -21.39
C ALA A 288 -8.47 -8.51 -21.07
N GLY A 289 -8.08 -8.16 -19.84
CA GLY A 289 -6.71 -8.29 -19.38
C GLY A 289 -6.22 -9.74 -19.41
N ILE A 290 -7.06 -10.71 -19.00
CA ILE A 290 -6.74 -12.14 -19.03
C ILE A 290 -6.51 -12.60 -20.47
N LYS A 291 -7.35 -12.17 -21.43
CA LYS A 291 -7.19 -12.46 -22.86
C LYS A 291 -5.86 -11.94 -23.41
N VAL A 292 -5.43 -10.76 -22.99
CA VAL A 292 -4.15 -10.15 -23.38
C VAL A 292 -2.97 -10.87 -22.72
N ALA A 293 -3.02 -11.17 -21.42
CA ALA A 293 -1.97 -11.88 -20.71
C ALA A 293 -1.80 -13.33 -21.19
N GLY A 294 -2.90 -13.99 -21.59
CA GLY A 294 -2.90 -15.31 -22.20
C GLY A 294 -2.25 -15.36 -23.59
N ALA A 295 -2.27 -14.25 -24.35
CA ALA A 295 -1.62 -14.18 -25.65
C ALA A 295 -0.09 -14.04 -25.58
N THR A 296 0.45 -13.61 -24.42
CA THR A 296 1.88 -13.29 -24.25
C THR A 296 2.61 -14.21 -23.26
N SER A 297 1.93 -15.19 -22.65
CA SER A 297 2.50 -16.10 -21.64
C SER A 297 2.73 -17.52 -22.21
N PRO A 298 3.80 -18.25 -21.82
CA PRO A 298 3.97 -19.67 -22.14
C PRO A 298 2.86 -20.58 -21.58
N THR A 299 1.94 -20.04 -20.77
CA THR A 299 0.73 -20.69 -20.24
C THR A 299 -0.57 -20.31 -20.98
N ALA A 300 -0.49 -19.89 -22.25
CA ALA A 300 -1.63 -19.46 -23.08
C ALA A 300 -2.86 -20.41 -23.08
N SER A 301 -2.61 -21.73 -23.07
CA SER A 301 -3.65 -22.77 -23.01
C SER A 301 -4.43 -22.77 -21.68
N VAL A 302 -3.70 -22.54 -20.57
CA VAL A 302 -4.24 -22.48 -19.21
C VAL A 302 -5.12 -21.24 -19.03
N VAL A 303 -4.66 -20.09 -19.51
CA VAL A 303 -5.38 -18.82 -19.38
C VAL A 303 -6.70 -18.83 -20.17
N THR A 304 -6.72 -19.43 -21.36
CA THR A 304 -7.93 -19.53 -22.21
C THR A 304 -8.98 -20.46 -21.60
N THR A 305 -8.55 -21.57 -20.97
CA THR A 305 -9.43 -22.53 -20.28
C THR A 305 -10.03 -21.92 -19.00
N ILE A 306 -9.23 -21.14 -18.26
CA ILE A 306 -9.68 -20.40 -17.07
C ILE A 306 -10.77 -19.39 -17.44
N VAL A 307 -10.60 -18.63 -18.54
CA VAL A 307 -11.61 -17.66 -19.03
C VAL A 307 -12.94 -18.35 -19.34
N GLY A 308 -12.92 -19.49 -20.04
CA GLY A 308 -14.13 -20.24 -20.36
C GLY A 308 -14.86 -20.78 -19.11
N SER A 309 -14.11 -21.30 -18.14
CA SER A 309 -14.66 -21.83 -16.89
C SER A 309 -15.16 -20.73 -15.94
N LEU A 310 -14.45 -19.60 -15.85
CA LEU A 310 -14.89 -18.45 -15.05
C LEU A 310 -16.15 -17.81 -15.67
N LEU A 311 -16.20 -17.60 -16.99
CA LEU A 311 -17.41 -17.08 -17.63
C LEU A 311 -18.62 -17.98 -17.35
N GLY A 312 -18.47 -19.30 -17.47
CA GLY A 312 -19.56 -20.24 -17.22
C GLY A 312 -20.07 -20.21 -15.78
N ASN A 313 -19.18 -20.15 -14.79
CA ASN A 313 -19.56 -20.13 -13.38
C ASN A 313 -20.02 -18.76 -12.86
N LEU A 314 -19.50 -17.66 -13.41
CA LEU A 314 -19.82 -16.30 -12.96
C LEU A 314 -21.08 -15.74 -13.65
N LEU A 315 -21.30 -16.04 -14.94
CA LEU A 315 -22.55 -15.68 -15.63
C LEU A 315 -23.77 -16.43 -15.08
N ASN A 316 -23.57 -17.58 -14.43
CA ASN A 316 -24.62 -18.29 -13.71
C ASN A 316 -24.92 -17.72 -12.31
N LYS A 317 -24.12 -16.76 -11.81
CA LYS A 317 -24.23 -16.19 -10.45
C LYS A 317 -24.52 -14.68 -10.42
N ILE A 318 -24.62 -14.02 -11.58
CA ILE A 318 -25.05 -12.62 -11.76
C ILE A 318 -26.42 -12.66 -12.43
#